data_AF-A0A0K0FQY6-F1
#
_entry.id   AF-A0A0K0FQY6-F1
#
_cell.length_a   1.000
_cell.length_b   1.000
_cell.length_c   1.000
_cell.angle_alpha   90.00
_cell.angle_beta   90.00
_cell.angle_gamma   90.00
#
_symmetry.space_group_name_H-M   'P 1'
#
loop_
_entity.id
_entity.type
_entity.pdbx_description
1 polymer ?
#
loop_
_entity_poly.entity_id
_entity_poly.type
_entity_poly.pdbx_seq_one_letter_code
_entity_poly.pdbx_strand_id
1 'polypeptide(L)'
;MEPSRNNDCKFFHKSDNMTNPYLRIKHIRLAVRREATEELKISVILKNIDDHCLNDDAMDDYHNLSSSEILEIVEKYYSDIAQEDFSVYDLLNLLTHNLKINYDGRQPFRDFFKEAVDRIKFYRLNNCDALVIKIFMDNINYRLRKDSKFRELVPNSISIDDWCLASIELDKILETGIRGATVARPTPDRKAACSNHSLQLTSSIASPQAISGQPASKIAAEIAPIAKTA
;
A
#
# COMPACT_ATOMS: atom_id res chain seq x y z
N MET A 1 -16.09 38.64 -26.66
CA MET A 1 -16.51 37.23 -26.59
C MET A 1 -15.25 36.40 -26.53
N GLU A 2 -14.83 36.01 -25.34
CA GLU A 2 -13.71 35.09 -25.16
C GLU A 2 -14.20 33.65 -25.31
N PRO A 3 -13.44 32.75 -25.97
CA PRO A 3 -13.80 31.35 -26.03
C PRO A 3 -13.46 30.69 -24.69
N SER A 4 -14.48 30.17 -24.02
CA SER A 4 -14.36 29.30 -22.86
C SER A 4 -13.41 28.14 -23.15
N ARG A 5 -12.33 28.05 -22.37
CA ARG A 5 -11.41 26.90 -22.38
C ARG A 5 -12.11 25.72 -21.70
N ASN A 6 -12.81 24.93 -22.51
CA ASN A 6 -13.30 23.61 -22.12
C ASN A 6 -12.10 22.66 -21.97
N ASN A 7 -11.45 22.70 -20.80
CA ASN A 7 -10.55 21.63 -20.37
C ASN A 7 -11.39 20.50 -19.79
N ASP A 8 -12.15 19.84 -20.67
CA ASP A 8 -12.68 18.52 -20.40
C ASP A 8 -11.49 17.59 -20.22
N CYS A 9 -11.08 17.38 -18.97
CA CYS A 9 -10.24 16.27 -18.56
C CYS A 9 -10.99 14.97 -18.87
N LYS A 10 -10.97 14.56 -20.14
CA LYS A 10 -11.32 13.21 -20.60
C LYS A 10 -10.22 12.25 -20.17
N PHE A 11 -10.05 12.09 -18.87
CA PHE A 11 -9.37 10.94 -18.31
C PHE A 11 -10.46 10.07 -17.70
N PHE A 12 -10.70 8.95 -18.39
CA PHE A 12 -11.52 7.80 -18.01
C PHE A 12 -13.01 7.94 -18.33
N HIS A 13 -13.43 7.17 -19.34
CA HIS A 13 -14.83 6.90 -19.62
C HIS A 13 -15.51 6.37 -18.35
N LYS A 14 -16.57 7.07 -17.91
CA LYS A 14 -17.70 6.46 -17.20
C LYS A 14 -18.13 5.22 -18.00
N SER A 15 -18.46 4.12 -17.32
CA SER A 15 -19.14 2.92 -17.85
C SER A 15 -18.31 1.67 -18.14
N ASP A 16 -17.39 1.31 -17.26
CA ASP A 16 -17.27 -0.08 -16.82
C ASP A 16 -16.88 -0.05 -15.34
N ASN A 17 -17.69 -0.68 -14.49
CA ASN A 17 -17.54 -0.67 -13.05
C ASN A 17 -16.08 -0.87 -12.66
N MET A 18 -15.50 0.09 -11.94
CA MET A 18 -14.23 -0.12 -11.24
C MET A 18 -14.52 -1.08 -10.09
N THR A 19 -14.70 -2.37 -10.41
CA THR A 19 -14.94 -3.49 -9.49
C THR A 19 -13.80 -3.64 -8.49
N ASN A 20 -12.64 -3.06 -8.78
CA ASN A 20 -11.54 -3.01 -7.85
C ASN A 20 -11.72 -1.84 -6.85
N PRO A 21 -11.99 -2.15 -5.56
CA PRO A 21 -12.21 -1.13 -4.53
C PRO A 21 -10.98 -0.24 -4.29
N TYR A 22 -9.75 -0.74 -4.48
CA TYR A 22 -8.54 0.08 -4.39
C TYR A 22 -8.42 1.10 -5.52
N LEU A 23 -8.76 0.71 -6.76
CA LEU A 23 -8.72 1.65 -7.88
C LEU A 23 -9.78 2.73 -7.73
N ARG A 24 -10.97 2.37 -7.20
CA ARG A 24 -12.03 3.30 -6.84
C ARG A 24 -11.53 4.33 -5.82
N ILE A 25 -10.93 3.88 -4.71
CA ILE A 25 -10.44 4.81 -3.69
C ILE A 25 -9.24 5.66 -4.15
N LYS A 26 -8.34 5.08 -4.95
CA LYS A 26 -7.22 5.81 -5.58
C LYS A 26 -7.76 6.92 -6.49
N HIS A 27 -8.82 6.66 -7.24
CA HIS A 27 -9.47 7.65 -8.08
C HIS A 27 -10.06 8.79 -7.25
N ILE A 28 -10.82 8.48 -6.19
CA ILE A 28 -11.39 9.47 -5.28
C ILE A 28 -10.29 10.35 -4.67
N ARG A 29 -9.23 9.74 -4.12
CA ARG A 29 -8.06 10.48 -3.57
C ARG A 29 -7.43 11.44 -4.57
N LEU A 30 -7.27 11.01 -5.82
CA LEU A 30 -6.69 11.85 -6.87
C LEU A 30 -7.63 12.99 -7.26
N ALA A 31 -8.94 12.74 -7.31
CA ALA A 31 -9.92 13.77 -7.58
C ALA A 31 -9.96 14.81 -6.46
N VAL A 32 -10.01 14.38 -5.19
CA VAL A 32 -9.96 15.26 -4.00
C VAL A 32 -8.72 16.16 -4.00
N ARG A 33 -7.53 15.63 -4.36
CA ARG A 33 -6.30 16.43 -4.42
C ARG A 33 -6.32 17.56 -5.44
N ARG A 34 -7.21 17.50 -6.44
CA ARG A 34 -7.34 18.53 -7.48
C ARG A 34 -8.23 19.69 -7.04
N GLU A 35 -9.03 19.49 -6.00
CA GLU A 35 -9.99 20.49 -5.53
C GLU A 35 -9.36 21.42 -4.48
N ALA A 36 -9.70 22.71 -4.59
CA ALA A 36 -9.11 23.76 -3.77
C ALA A 36 -9.85 24.03 -2.45
N THR A 37 -11.17 23.83 -2.40
CA THR A 37 -12.01 24.12 -1.23
C THR A 37 -12.57 22.85 -0.60
N GLU A 38 -12.91 22.90 0.69
CA GLU A 38 -13.47 21.74 1.40
C GLU A 38 -14.81 21.31 0.80
N GLU A 39 -15.67 22.26 0.43
CA GLU A 39 -16.98 21.96 -0.17
C GLU A 39 -16.84 21.22 -1.50
N LEU A 40 -15.85 21.61 -2.32
CA LEU A 40 -15.57 20.94 -3.59
C LEU A 40 -14.99 19.54 -3.36
N LYS A 41 -14.07 19.38 -2.40
CA LYS A 41 -13.52 18.07 -2.04
C LYS A 41 -14.63 17.12 -1.59
N ILE A 42 -15.51 17.57 -0.70
CA ILE A 42 -16.67 16.79 -0.22
C ILE A 42 -17.58 16.43 -1.40
N SER A 43 -17.93 17.40 -2.24
CA SER A 43 -18.78 17.16 -3.42
C SER A 43 -18.17 16.11 -4.36
N VAL A 44 -16.86 16.14 -4.56
CA VAL A 44 -16.14 15.17 -5.39
C VAL A 44 -16.13 13.78 -4.75
N ILE A 45 -15.96 13.67 -3.43
CA ILE A 45 -16.03 12.38 -2.74
C ILE A 45 -17.42 11.77 -2.97
N LEU A 46 -18.47 12.49 -2.60
CA LEU A 46 -19.85 12.01 -2.65
C LEU A 46 -20.31 11.64 -4.07
N LYS A 47 -19.81 12.32 -5.11
CA LYS A 47 -20.12 12.00 -6.51
C LYS A 47 -19.44 10.73 -7.03
N ASN A 48 -18.41 10.23 -6.35
CA ASN A 48 -17.56 9.14 -6.83
C ASN A 48 -17.65 7.88 -5.97
N ILE A 49 -18.49 7.86 -4.95
CA ILE A 49 -18.80 6.66 -4.17
C ILE A 49 -19.99 5.91 -4.76
N ASP A 50 -20.13 4.63 -4.38
CA ASP A 50 -21.31 3.85 -4.72
C ASP A 50 -22.48 4.26 -3.82
N ASP A 51 -23.70 4.24 -4.34
CA ASP A 51 -24.89 4.68 -3.60
C ASP A 51 -25.08 3.91 -2.28
N HIS A 52 -24.68 2.63 -2.24
CA HIS A 52 -24.70 1.79 -1.03
C HIS A 52 -23.70 2.21 0.07
N CYS A 53 -22.71 3.05 -0.25
CA CYS A 53 -21.82 3.65 0.75
C CYS A 53 -22.57 4.69 1.61
N LEU A 54 -23.66 5.22 1.08
CA LEU A 54 -24.57 6.14 1.74
C LEU A 54 -25.80 5.35 2.16
N ASN A 55 -25.77 4.73 3.34
CA ASN A 55 -27.03 4.30 3.94
C ASN A 55 -27.93 5.54 4.08
N ASP A 56 -29.20 5.44 3.71
CA ASP A 56 -30.11 6.59 3.56
C ASP A 56 -30.19 7.52 4.79
N ASP A 57 -29.88 7.01 5.99
CA ASP A 57 -29.84 7.79 7.25
C ASP A 57 -28.51 8.53 7.50
N ALA A 58 -27.44 8.25 6.75
CA ALA A 58 -26.08 8.75 6.98
C ALA A 58 -25.75 10.03 6.19
N MET A 59 -26.60 10.46 5.24
CA MET A 59 -26.32 11.67 4.45
C MET A 59 -26.29 12.94 5.32
N ASP A 60 -27.13 13.00 6.35
CA ASP A 60 -27.14 14.10 7.32
C ASP A 60 -25.89 14.07 8.23
N ASP A 61 -25.30 12.90 8.46
CA ASP A 61 -24.11 12.72 9.30
C ASP A 61 -22.84 13.30 8.66
N TYR A 62 -22.79 13.41 7.32
CA TYR A 62 -21.64 13.98 6.61
C TYR A 62 -21.60 15.51 6.63
N HIS A 63 -22.69 16.19 6.98
CA HIS A 63 -22.75 17.66 6.93
C HIS A 63 -21.80 18.35 7.91
N ASN A 64 -21.38 17.66 8.96
CA ASN A 64 -20.46 18.19 9.98
C ASN A 64 -19.03 17.67 9.84
N LEU A 65 -18.76 16.81 8.86
CA LEU A 65 -17.45 16.18 8.67
C LEU A 65 -16.60 16.93 7.63
N SER A 66 -15.31 17.01 7.90
CA SER A 66 -14.32 17.50 6.94
C SER A 66 -14.11 16.52 5.80
N SER A 67 -13.60 16.98 4.65
CA SER A 67 -13.33 16.09 3.52
C SER A 67 -12.38 14.92 3.86
N SER A 68 -11.48 15.12 4.84
CA SER A 68 -10.58 14.06 5.33
C SER A 68 -11.34 12.97 6.07
N GLU A 69 -12.24 13.34 6.98
CA GLU A 69 -13.04 12.38 7.77
C GLU A 69 -13.98 11.58 6.86
N ILE A 70 -14.62 12.25 5.90
CA ILE A 70 -15.46 11.57 4.91
C ILE A 70 -14.62 10.59 4.09
N LEU A 71 -13.43 10.99 3.66
CA LEU A 71 -12.54 10.12 2.90
C LEU A 71 -12.10 8.89 3.71
N GLU A 72 -11.84 9.03 5.01
CA GLU A 72 -11.52 7.91 5.90
C GLU A 72 -12.69 6.90 6.02
N ILE A 73 -13.92 7.39 6.15
CA ILE A 73 -15.13 6.53 6.18
C ILE A 73 -15.27 5.76 4.88
N VAL A 74 -15.12 6.45 3.74
CA VAL A 74 -15.20 5.85 2.41
C VAL A 74 -14.07 4.83 2.19
N GLU A 75 -12.85 5.14 2.63
CA GLU A 75 -11.71 4.22 2.59
C GLU A 75 -11.98 2.94 3.36
N LYS A 76 -12.57 3.06 4.55
CA LYS A 76 -12.96 1.92 5.38
C LYS A 76 -14.02 1.07 4.69
N TYR A 77 -15.08 1.70 4.18
CA TYR A 77 -16.16 1.00 3.47
C TYR A 77 -15.63 0.14 2.31
N TYR A 78 -14.83 0.72 1.41
CA TYR A 78 -14.27 -0.05 0.30
C TYR A 78 -13.24 -1.10 0.72
N SER A 79 -12.51 -0.87 1.82
CA SER A 79 -11.60 -1.88 2.37
C SER A 79 -12.37 -3.07 2.93
N ASP A 80 -13.52 -2.84 3.58
CA ASP A 80 -14.38 -3.90 4.12
C ASP A 80 -15.03 -4.72 3.00
N ILE A 81 -15.58 -4.08 1.97
CA ILE A 81 -16.06 -4.77 0.75
C ILE A 81 -14.95 -5.63 0.14
N ALA A 82 -13.73 -5.10 0.07
CA ALA A 82 -12.61 -5.83 -0.49
C ALA A 82 -12.35 -7.14 0.26
N GLN A 83 -12.56 -7.17 1.59
CA GLN A 83 -12.37 -8.37 2.40
C GLN A 83 -13.54 -9.36 2.28
N GLU A 84 -14.76 -8.86 2.12
CA GLU A 84 -15.97 -9.71 2.06
C GLU A 84 -16.14 -10.38 0.69
N ASP A 85 -15.91 -9.62 -0.39
CA ASP A 85 -16.23 -10.07 -1.76
C ASP A 85 -15.10 -10.86 -2.43
N PHE A 86 -13.86 -10.71 -1.97
CA PHE A 86 -12.68 -11.29 -2.63
C PHE A 86 -12.01 -12.37 -1.80
N SER A 87 -11.65 -13.47 -2.44
CA SER A 87 -10.81 -14.49 -1.80
C SER A 87 -9.37 -13.98 -1.62
N VAL A 88 -8.59 -14.64 -0.78
CA VAL A 88 -7.15 -14.34 -0.62
C VAL A 88 -6.42 -14.38 -1.96
N TYR A 89 -6.78 -15.28 -2.88
CA TYR A 89 -6.16 -15.35 -4.21
C TYR A 89 -6.51 -14.14 -5.07
N ASP A 90 -7.76 -13.68 -4.99
CA ASP A 90 -8.18 -12.48 -5.71
C ASP A 90 -7.48 -11.26 -5.16
N LEU A 91 -7.35 -11.13 -3.84
CA LEU A 91 -6.61 -10.04 -3.20
C LEU A 91 -5.13 -10.04 -3.60
N LEU A 92 -4.48 -11.21 -3.70
CA LEU A 92 -3.12 -11.33 -4.22
C LEU A 92 -3.04 -10.95 -5.71
N ASN A 93 -4.04 -11.34 -6.52
CA ASN A 93 -4.12 -10.90 -7.90
C ASN A 93 -4.28 -9.38 -7.99
N LEU A 94 -5.12 -8.76 -7.15
CA LEU A 94 -5.33 -7.32 -7.13
C LEU A 94 -4.11 -6.55 -6.60
N LEU A 95 -3.36 -7.12 -5.64
CA LEU A 95 -2.07 -6.60 -5.21
C LEU A 95 -1.11 -6.48 -6.39
N THR A 96 -0.98 -7.56 -7.18
CA THR A 96 0.00 -7.66 -8.27
C THR A 96 -0.49 -7.06 -9.61
N HIS A 97 -1.79 -6.86 -9.78
CA HIS A 97 -2.41 -6.38 -11.01
C HIS A 97 -1.85 -5.00 -11.43
N ASN A 98 -1.21 -4.94 -12.59
CA ASN A 98 -0.54 -3.73 -13.12
C ASN A 98 0.48 -3.11 -12.14
N LEU A 99 0.99 -3.86 -11.17
CA LEU A 99 2.08 -3.40 -10.30
C LEU A 99 3.41 -3.58 -11.05
N LYS A 100 3.87 -2.52 -11.69
CA LYS A 100 5.08 -2.51 -12.52
C LYS A 100 5.81 -1.16 -12.43
N ILE A 101 7.09 -1.17 -12.79
CA ILE A 101 7.90 0.04 -12.88
C ILE A 101 7.64 0.70 -14.24
N ASN A 102 7.22 1.98 -14.25
CA ASN A 102 7.07 2.72 -15.50
C ASN A 102 8.40 3.39 -15.90
N TYR A 103 9.09 2.78 -16.87
CA TYR A 103 10.34 3.32 -17.43
C TYR A 103 10.13 4.50 -18.38
N ASP A 104 9.00 4.54 -19.09
CA ASP A 104 8.72 5.58 -20.09
C ASP A 104 8.54 6.96 -19.44
N GLY A 105 8.02 6.97 -18.21
CA GLY A 105 7.85 8.17 -17.39
C GLY A 105 9.02 8.50 -16.47
N ARG A 106 10.13 7.75 -16.52
CA ARG A 106 11.23 7.82 -15.54
C ARG A 106 10.72 7.77 -14.09
N GLN A 107 9.79 6.86 -13.82
CA GLN A 107 9.19 6.78 -12.50
C GLN A 107 10.23 6.34 -11.47
N PRO A 108 10.37 7.06 -10.35
CA PRO A 108 11.20 6.64 -9.22
C PRO A 108 10.82 5.24 -8.71
N PHE A 109 11.80 4.42 -8.34
CA PHE A 109 11.57 3.12 -7.71
C PHE A 109 10.81 3.24 -6.38
N ARG A 110 11.00 4.33 -5.63
CA ARG A 110 10.21 4.59 -4.42
C ARG A 110 8.70 4.62 -4.66
N ASP A 111 8.26 5.03 -5.85
CA ASP A 111 6.84 5.10 -6.16
C ASP A 111 6.24 3.70 -6.37
N PHE A 112 7.03 2.74 -6.89
CA PHE A 112 6.63 1.33 -6.95
C PHE A 112 6.36 0.78 -5.55
N PHE A 113 7.32 0.96 -4.64
CA PHE A 113 7.19 0.44 -3.27
C PHE A 113 6.08 1.15 -2.49
N LYS A 114 5.94 2.46 -2.67
CA LYS A 114 4.82 3.21 -2.09
C LYS A 114 3.47 2.66 -2.54
N GLU A 115 3.30 2.43 -3.84
CA GLU A 115 2.06 1.86 -4.36
C GLU A 115 1.82 0.43 -3.85
N ALA A 116 2.86 -0.41 -3.78
CA ALA A 116 2.74 -1.74 -3.23
C ALA A 116 2.32 -1.72 -1.75
N VAL A 117 2.96 -0.91 -0.92
CA VAL A 117 2.62 -0.75 0.51
C VAL A 117 1.20 -0.23 0.69
N ASP A 118 0.77 0.76 -0.11
CA ASP A 118 -0.59 1.30 -0.05
C ASP A 118 -1.63 0.20 -0.37
N ARG A 119 -1.34 -0.67 -1.35
CA ARG A 119 -2.21 -1.82 -1.69
C ARG A 119 -2.25 -2.86 -0.59
N ILE A 120 -1.10 -3.23 -0.03
CA ILE A 120 -1.00 -4.21 1.07
C ILE A 120 -1.87 -3.76 2.26
N LYS A 121 -1.74 -2.48 2.65
CA LYS A 121 -2.53 -1.89 3.73
C LYS A 121 -4.02 -1.91 3.43
N PHE A 122 -4.40 -1.50 2.22
CA PHE A 122 -5.79 -1.42 1.81
C PHE A 122 -6.48 -2.79 1.80
N TYR A 123 -5.81 -3.81 1.25
CA TYR A 123 -6.31 -5.18 1.19
C TYR A 123 -6.02 -6.00 2.46
N ARG A 124 -5.47 -5.39 3.51
CA ARG A 124 -5.13 -6.02 4.80
C ARG A 124 -4.33 -7.33 4.63
N LEU A 125 -3.44 -7.34 3.63
CA LEU A 125 -2.62 -8.50 3.31
C LEU A 125 -1.40 -8.55 4.23
N ASN A 126 -1.04 -9.75 4.68
CA ASN A 126 0.15 -10.00 5.49
C ASN A 126 1.11 -10.90 4.73
N ASN A 127 2.40 -10.86 5.09
CA ASN A 127 3.45 -11.74 4.56
C ASN A 127 3.61 -11.70 3.02
N CYS A 128 3.39 -10.54 2.40
CA CYS A 128 3.46 -10.36 0.94
C CYS A 128 4.78 -9.73 0.46
N ASP A 129 5.70 -9.41 1.37
CA ASP A 129 6.94 -8.68 1.09
C ASP A 129 7.79 -9.38 0.02
N ALA A 130 8.03 -10.68 0.19
CA ALA A 130 8.82 -11.48 -0.76
C ALA A 130 8.20 -11.49 -2.16
N LEU A 131 6.87 -11.51 -2.27
CA LEU A 131 6.17 -11.45 -3.56
C LEU A 131 6.38 -10.08 -4.23
N VAL A 132 6.24 -8.99 -3.48
CA VAL A 132 6.43 -7.62 -3.98
C VAL A 132 7.88 -7.41 -4.42
N ILE A 133 8.84 -7.84 -3.61
CA ILE A 133 10.28 -7.78 -3.92
C ILE A 133 10.59 -8.58 -5.19
N LYS A 134 10.03 -9.79 -5.32
CA LYS A 134 10.19 -10.60 -6.53
C LYS A 134 9.65 -9.87 -7.75
N ILE A 135 8.45 -9.29 -7.67
CA ILE A 135 7.85 -8.51 -8.77
C ILE A 135 8.73 -7.31 -9.11
N PHE A 136 9.20 -6.55 -8.12
CA PHE A 136 10.11 -5.45 -8.34
C PHE A 136 11.34 -5.91 -9.13
N MET A 137 12.03 -6.94 -8.62
CA MET A 137 13.22 -7.48 -9.24
C MET A 137 12.93 -7.98 -10.64
N ASP A 138 11.83 -8.70 -10.87
CA ASP A 138 11.40 -9.19 -12.18
C ASP A 138 11.16 -8.05 -13.18
N ASN A 139 10.67 -6.90 -12.71
CA ASN A 139 10.48 -5.69 -13.53
C ASN A 139 11.78 -4.92 -13.80
N ILE A 140 12.84 -5.12 -13.00
CA ILE A 140 14.10 -4.39 -13.21
C ILE A 140 14.79 -4.81 -14.50
N ASN A 141 15.12 -3.81 -15.33
CA ASN A 141 15.88 -3.99 -16.58
C ASN A 141 17.20 -4.73 -16.33
N TYR A 142 17.49 -5.74 -17.16
CA TYR A 142 18.70 -6.54 -17.12
C TYR A 142 20.01 -5.75 -17.04
N ARG A 143 20.11 -4.62 -17.77
CA ARG A 143 21.31 -3.76 -17.74
C ARG A 143 21.54 -3.17 -16.35
N LEU A 144 20.47 -2.72 -15.69
CA LEU A 144 20.56 -2.17 -14.34
C LEU A 144 20.90 -3.27 -13.32
N ARG A 145 20.37 -4.48 -13.49
CA ARG A 145 20.77 -5.64 -12.64
C ARG A 145 22.27 -5.99 -12.76
N LYS A 146 22.95 -5.54 -13.81
CA LYS A 146 24.40 -5.73 -14.00
C LYS A 146 25.25 -4.58 -13.48
N ASP A 147 24.65 -3.44 -13.16
CA ASP A 147 25.35 -2.30 -12.59
C ASP A 147 25.85 -2.63 -11.17
N SER A 148 27.11 -2.33 -10.89
CA SER A 148 27.73 -2.66 -9.60
C SER A 148 27.14 -1.83 -8.46
N LYS A 149 26.84 -0.54 -8.71
CA LYS A 149 26.25 0.34 -7.69
C LYS A 149 24.82 -0.08 -7.38
N PHE A 150 24.06 -0.50 -8.39
CA PHE A 150 22.73 -1.09 -8.16
C PHE A 150 22.84 -2.30 -7.23
N ARG A 151 23.74 -3.25 -7.53
CA ARG A 151 23.92 -4.47 -6.72
C ARG A 151 24.37 -4.20 -5.28
N GLU A 152 25.22 -3.20 -5.07
CA GLU A 152 25.67 -2.79 -3.75
C GLU A 152 24.54 -2.22 -2.88
N LEU A 153 23.53 -1.62 -3.50
CA LEU A 153 22.36 -1.06 -2.81
C LEU A 153 21.19 -2.04 -2.67
N VAL A 154 21.23 -3.20 -3.32
CA VAL A 154 20.19 -4.23 -3.17
C VAL A 154 20.26 -4.83 -1.76
N PRO A 155 19.19 -4.76 -0.96
CA PRO A 155 19.17 -5.36 0.38
C PRO A 155 19.27 -6.89 0.33
N ASN A 156 19.94 -7.48 1.31
CA ASN A 156 19.93 -8.93 1.56
C ASN A 156 18.77 -9.37 2.49
N SER A 157 17.72 -8.55 2.58
CA SER A 157 16.57 -8.74 3.45
C SER A 157 15.32 -9.03 2.62
N ILE A 158 14.35 -9.72 3.21
CA ILE A 158 13.02 -9.92 2.61
C ILE A 158 12.00 -8.90 3.14
N SER A 159 12.42 -7.92 3.95
CA SER A 159 11.56 -6.88 4.53
C SER A 159 11.26 -5.78 3.53
N ILE A 160 9.98 -5.51 3.24
CA ILE A 160 9.62 -4.43 2.32
C ILE A 160 10.10 -3.05 2.81
N ASP A 161 10.25 -2.84 4.12
CA ASP A 161 10.72 -1.58 4.69
C ASP A 161 12.19 -1.30 4.31
N ASP A 162 13.05 -2.33 4.37
CA ASP A 162 14.45 -2.22 3.95
C ASP A 162 14.54 -1.87 2.45
N TRP A 163 13.66 -2.48 1.65
CA TRP A 163 13.57 -2.21 0.22
C TRP A 163 13.00 -0.82 -0.09
N CYS A 164 12.05 -0.33 0.71
CA CYS A 164 11.59 1.06 0.62
C CYS A 164 12.75 2.04 0.85
N LEU A 165 13.56 1.83 1.88
CA LEU A 165 14.72 2.67 2.16
C LEU A 165 15.77 2.60 1.05
N ALA A 166 16.10 1.39 0.60
CA ALA A 166 17.03 1.19 -0.51
C ALA A 166 16.54 1.83 -1.81
N SER A 167 15.23 1.81 -2.09
CA SER A 167 14.66 2.41 -3.30
C SER A 167 14.93 3.91 -3.41
N ILE A 168 14.99 4.63 -2.29
CA ILE A 168 15.31 6.06 -2.24
C ILE A 168 16.77 6.31 -2.65
N GLU A 169 17.69 5.43 -2.26
CA GLU A 169 19.09 5.51 -2.67
C GLU A 169 19.28 5.07 -4.13
N LEU A 170 18.56 4.03 -4.56
CA LEU A 170 18.55 3.57 -5.95
C LEU A 170 18.01 4.64 -6.92
N ASP A 171 17.04 5.45 -6.51
CA ASP A 171 16.57 6.60 -7.29
C ASP A 171 17.69 7.59 -7.62
N LYS A 172 18.64 7.80 -6.69
CA LYS A 172 19.79 8.69 -6.93
C LYS A 172 20.72 8.12 -8.00
N ILE A 173 20.82 6.80 -8.14
CA ILE A 173 21.58 6.18 -9.23
C ILE A 173 20.92 6.49 -10.57
N LEU A 174 19.60 6.38 -10.67
CA LEU A 174 18.86 6.76 -11.88
C LEU A 174 19.09 8.23 -12.23
N GLU A 175 19.05 9.12 -11.23
CA GLU A 175 19.30 10.55 -11.43
C GLU A 175 20.75 10.89 -11.79
N THR A 176 21.73 10.15 -11.28
CA THR A 176 23.17 10.40 -11.53
C THR A 176 23.71 9.74 -12.78
N GLY A 177 23.17 8.59 -13.19
CA GLY A 177 23.41 8.00 -14.52
C GLY A 177 22.94 8.92 -15.66
N ILE A 178 22.03 9.85 -15.37
CA ILE A 178 21.56 10.91 -16.28
C ILE A 178 22.51 12.13 -16.30
N ARG A 179 23.32 12.38 -15.25
CA ARG A 179 24.27 13.51 -15.20
C ARG A 179 25.53 13.33 -16.04
N GLY A 180 25.60 12.28 -16.86
CA GLY A 180 26.51 12.23 -18.02
C GLY A 180 26.05 13.12 -19.18
N ALA A 181 24.82 13.64 -19.15
CA ALA A 181 24.29 14.59 -20.12
C ALA A 181 23.67 15.81 -19.39
N THR A 182 24.49 16.86 -19.29
CA THR A 182 24.12 18.26 -19.03
C THR A 182 23.72 18.65 -17.61
N VAL A 183 24.45 19.65 -17.11
CA VAL A 183 24.42 20.23 -15.76
C VAL A 183 23.24 21.19 -15.58
N ALA A 184 22.50 21.08 -14.47
CA ALA A 184 22.01 22.22 -13.69
C ALA A 184 21.64 21.77 -12.26
N ARG A 185 22.05 22.58 -11.25
CA ARG A 185 21.87 22.35 -9.80
C ARG A 185 20.39 22.15 -9.39
N PRO A 186 20.10 21.32 -8.36
CA PRO A 186 18.80 21.32 -7.70
C PRO A 186 18.75 22.36 -6.56
N THR A 187 17.59 23.02 -6.45
CA THR A 187 17.11 23.79 -5.29
C THR A 187 16.77 22.87 -4.11
N PRO A 188 16.80 23.35 -2.85
CA PRO A 188 16.59 22.51 -1.68
C PRO A 188 15.10 22.34 -1.32
N ASP A 189 14.86 21.24 -0.61
CA ASP A 189 13.72 20.90 0.24
C ASP A 189 12.39 20.39 -0.35
N ARG A 190 12.13 19.11 -0.10
CA ARG A 190 10.95 18.63 0.62
C ARG A 190 11.23 17.25 1.23
N LYS A 191 11.23 17.16 2.56
CA LYS A 191 11.24 15.90 3.32
C LYS A 191 10.10 15.01 2.81
N ALA A 192 10.43 13.92 2.12
CA ALA A 192 9.47 12.87 1.82
C ALA A 192 9.35 11.97 3.05
N ALA A 193 8.15 11.93 3.63
CA ALA A 193 7.82 11.05 4.74
C ALA A 193 7.86 9.58 4.29
N CYS A 194 8.97 8.92 4.60
CA CYS A 194 9.05 7.47 4.79
C CYS A 194 9.59 7.24 6.20
N SER A 195 8.81 7.61 7.21
CA SER A 195 8.95 7.14 8.59
C SER A 195 7.80 7.69 9.43
N ASN A 196 6.94 6.80 9.88
CA ASN A 196 6.48 6.70 11.26
C ASN A 196 5.49 5.52 11.34
N HIS A 197 5.97 4.35 11.75
CA HIS A 197 5.38 3.61 12.86
C HIS A 197 6.28 2.41 13.19
N SER A 198 7.25 2.68 14.07
CA SER A 198 7.74 1.65 14.99
C SER A 198 6.70 1.55 16.09
N LEU A 199 5.86 0.51 16.08
CA LEU A 199 5.02 0.20 17.23
C LEU A 199 5.88 -0.61 18.21
N GLN A 200 6.22 0.05 19.30
CA GLN A 200 6.68 -0.59 20.53
C GLN A 200 5.63 -1.61 20.97
N LEU A 201 5.97 -2.90 20.95
CA LEU A 201 5.32 -3.89 21.78
C LEU A 201 6.12 -4.01 23.08
N THR A 202 5.74 -3.21 24.06
CA THR A 202 6.02 -3.51 25.47
C THR A 202 5.06 -4.60 25.91
N SER A 203 5.54 -5.83 26.08
CA SER A 203 4.88 -6.80 26.93
C SER A 203 5.80 -7.12 28.11
N SER A 204 5.53 -6.44 29.23
CA SER A 204 5.91 -6.93 30.55
C SER A 204 5.21 -8.26 30.78
N ILE A 205 5.97 -9.36 30.80
CA ILE A 205 5.56 -10.57 31.53
C ILE A 205 6.74 -10.97 32.41
N ALA A 206 6.45 -10.95 33.71
CA ALA A 206 7.37 -11.22 34.79
C ALA A 206 7.98 -12.63 34.68
N SER A 207 9.27 -12.70 35.00
CA SER A 207 9.98 -13.93 35.31
C SER A 207 9.30 -14.69 36.47
N PRO A 208 9.05 -16.00 36.36
CA PRO A 208 8.84 -16.84 37.53
C PRO A 208 10.21 -17.15 38.16
N GLN A 209 10.33 -16.79 39.43
CA GLN A 209 11.45 -17.17 40.28
C GLN A 209 11.59 -18.69 40.37
N ALA A 210 12.86 -19.12 40.43
CA ALA A 210 13.28 -20.48 40.71
C ALA A 210 12.73 -20.97 42.06
N ILE A 211 12.12 -22.16 42.05
CA ILE A 211 11.96 -22.97 43.26
C ILE A 211 12.73 -24.29 43.04
N SER A 212 13.66 -24.49 43.98
CA SER A 212 14.50 -25.64 44.25
C SER A 212 13.73 -26.94 44.45
N GLY A 213 14.22 -28.06 43.87
CA GLY A 213 13.84 -29.43 44.27
C GLY A 213 13.98 -30.51 43.18
N GLN A 214 15.09 -31.24 43.17
CA GLN A 214 15.35 -32.51 42.43
C GLN A 214 14.47 -33.70 42.93
N PRO A 215 14.52 -34.93 42.33
CA PRO A 215 14.71 -35.32 40.92
C PRO A 215 13.69 -36.40 40.43
N ALA A 216 13.86 -36.79 39.16
CA ALA A 216 13.17 -37.80 38.35
C ALA A 216 12.75 -39.13 39.01
N SER A 217 11.55 -39.62 38.69
CA SER A 217 11.27 -41.04 38.40
C SER A 217 9.89 -41.29 37.75
N LYS A 218 9.84 -42.28 36.84
CA LYS A 218 8.67 -42.98 36.22
C LYS A 218 7.95 -42.19 35.10
N ILE A 219 7.96 -42.52 33.81
CA ILE A 219 7.78 -43.79 33.06
C ILE A 219 6.54 -44.59 33.48
N ALA A 220 5.44 -44.39 32.76
CA ALA A 220 4.41 -45.37 32.32
C ALA A 220 3.27 -44.57 31.64
N ALA A 221 3.15 -44.61 30.32
CA ALA A 221 2.27 -45.53 29.58
C ALA A 221 0.80 -45.09 29.60
N GLU A 222 0.33 -44.47 28.51
CA GLU A 222 -0.89 -44.90 27.81
C GLU A 222 -1.02 -44.22 26.45
N ILE A 223 -0.85 -45.01 25.40
CA ILE A 223 -1.27 -44.74 24.03
C ILE A 223 -2.38 -45.76 23.76
N ALA A 224 -3.61 -45.31 23.53
CA ALA A 224 -4.48 -45.87 22.49
C ALA A 224 -5.77 -45.03 22.31
N PRO A 225 -6.28 -44.92 21.07
CA PRO A 225 -7.44 -44.11 20.71
C PRO A 225 -8.75 -44.91 20.74
N ILE A 226 -9.89 -44.24 20.85
CA ILE A 226 -11.19 -44.82 20.50
C ILE A 226 -11.80 -44.00 19.37
N ALA A 227 -11.91 -44.65 18.22
CA ALA A 227 -12.75 -44.27 17.10
C ALA A 227 -13.92 -45.27 16.99
N LYS A 228 -15.11 -44.75 16.67
CA LYS A 228 -16.33 -45.43 16.15
C LYS A 228 -17.00 -46.40 17.14
N THR A 229 -18.32 -46.55 17.23
CA THR A 229 -19.43 -46.49 16.25
C THR A 229 -20.77 -46.58 17.03
N ALA A 230 -21.87 -46.25 16.32
CA ALA A 230 -23.30 -46.38 16.67
C ALA A 230 -23.94 -45.16 17.33
#